data_AF-A0A2S0KZR7-F1
#
_entry.id   AF-A0A2S0KZR7-F1
#
_cell.length_a   1.000
_cell.length_b   1.000
_cell.length_c   1.000
_cell.angle_alpha   90.00
_cell.angle_beta   90.00
_cell.angle_gamma   90.00
#
_symmetry.space_group_name_H-M   'P 1'
#
loop_
_entity.id
_entity.type
_entity.pdbx_description
1 polymer ?
#
loop_
_entity_poly.entity_id
_entity_poly.type
_entity_poly.pdbx_seq_one_letter_code
_entity_poly.pdbx_strand_id
1 'polypeptide(L)'
;MKYAKTILPAAAVTAAILAGCTPTIKTENEVTIKPIQITLDVNLKVDQELNQALSTDKPNVKADPNSSDVRERRRSRRDQIKAWKSAQLIGENNKGLLEARTADGSLSDSVKKVVDAENADRRLVFQAIAGKQNIPVESVAQRMGARMAERSAEGTWVQDGAGKWTVKAGK
;
A
#
# COMPACT_ATOMS: atom_id res chain seq x y z
N MET A 1 27.82 -48.63 12.97
CA MET A 1 26.91 -49.47 12.16
C MET A 1 26.79 -50.84 12.82
N LYS A 2 25.58 -51.23 13.25
CA LYS A 2 25.23 -52.63 13.55
C LYS A 2 23.80 -52.84 13.06
N TYR A 3 23.62 -53.79 12.14
CA TYR A 3 22.33 -54.12 11.53
C TYR A 3 21.71 -55.31 12.26
N ALA A 4 20.38 -55.37 12.38
CA ALA A 4 19.67 -56.52 12.91
C ALA A 4 18.55 -56.99 11.96
N LYS A 5 18.49 -58.31 11.80
CA LYS A 5 17.80 -59.09 10.76
C LYS A 5 17.52 -60.47 11.39
N THR A 6 16.39 -61.16 11.20
CA THR A 6 15.20 -60.88 10.38
C THR A 6 14.02 -61.76 10.87
N ILE A 7 12.84 -61.61 10.25
CA ILE A 7 11.85 -62.69 9.96
C ILE A 7 10.83 -63.10 11.06
N LEU A 8 9.59 -63.25 10.55
CA LEU A 8 8.33 -63.82 11.10
C LEU A 8 8.44 -65.35 11.41
N PRO A 9 7.43 -66.12 11.91
CA PRO A 9 5.96 -65.95 11.72
C PRO A 9 4.99 -66.40 12.84
N ALA A 10 3.68 -66.25 12.56
CA ALA A 10 2.53 -67.06 13.04
C ALA A 10 2.19 -67.09 14.55
N ALA A 11 0.97 -67.44 15.00
CA ALA A 11 -0.40 -67.29 14.48
C ALA A 11 -1.38 -67.71 15.60
N ALA A 12 -2.50 -67.02 15.82
CA ALA A 12 -3.73 -67.58 16.42
C ALA A 12 -4.86 -66.52 16.49
N VAL A 13 -6.10 -66.99 16.49
CA VAL A 13 -7.33 -66.18 16.42
C VAL A 13 -7.99 -66.07 17.80
N THR A 14 -8.54 -64.91 18.14
CA THR A 14 -9.82 -64.79 18.87
C THR A 14 -10.36 -63.37 18.73
N ALA A 15 -11.67 -63.25 18.47
CA ALA A 15 -12.35 -61.97 18.29
C ALA A 15 -13.25 -61.67 19.49
N ALA A 16 -13.20 -60.44 20.02
CA ALA A 16 -14.27 -59.87 20.84
C ALA A 16 -14.18 -58.34 20.90
N ILE A 17 -15.05 -57.69 20.12
CA ILE A 17 -15.69 -56.38 20.31
C ILE A 17 -15.30 -55.61 21.60
N LEU A 18 -14.70 -54.43 21.44
CA LEU A 18 -14.96 -53.27 22.31
C LEU A 18 -15.07 -51.99 21.47
N ALA A 19 -15.96 -51.10 21.90
CA ALA A 19 -16.40 -49.96 21.11
C ALA A 19 -15.30 -48.90 20.93
N GLY A 20 -14.98 -48.58 19.66
CA GLY A 20 -14.14 -47.45 19.32
C GLY A 20 -14.89 -46.13 19.43
N CYS A 21 -14.75 -45.43 20.56
CA CYS A 21 -15.09 -44.02 20.66
C CYS A 21 -13.96 -43.16 20.10
N THR A 22 -13.78 -43.14 18.78
CA THR A 22 -12.99 -42.09 18.14
C THR A 22 -13.83 -40.82 18.08
N PRO A 23 -13.40 -39.68 18.65
CA PRO A 23 -14.06 -38.41 18.41
C PRO A 23 -13.83 -38.01 16.95
N THR A 24 -14.81 -38.29 16.09
CA THR A 24 -14.86 -37.74 14.74
C THR A 24 -14.93 -36.22 14.86
N ILE A 25 -13.79 -35.55 14.67
CA ILE A 25 -13.75 -34.10 14.47
C ILE A 25 -14.51 -33.85 13.17
N LYS A 26 -15.78 -33.47 13.28
CA LYS A 26 -16.54 -33.01 12.15
C LYS A 26 -15.96 -31.68 11.71
N THR A 27 -15.43 -31.65 10.48
CA THR A 27 -15.03 -30.41 9.82
C THR A 27 -16.29 -29.68 9.36
N GLU A 28 -17.01 -29.05 10.29
CA GLU A 28 -18.19 -28.25 9.97
C GLU A 28 -17.76 -26.86 9.47
N ASN A 29 -18.07 -26.61 8.19
CA ASN A 29 -18.14 -25.34 7.48
C ASN A 29 -17.12 -24.24 7.81
N GLU A 30 -16.17 -24.09 6.89
CA GLU A 30 -15.82 -22.83 6.23
C GLU A 30 -16.00 -21.54 7.06
N VAL A 31 -14.88 -20.99 7.55
CA VAL A 31 -14.83 -19.69 8.22
C VAL A 31 -15.24 -18.59 7.24
N THR A 32 -16.54 -18.29 7.20
CA THR A 32 -17.08 -17.11 6.55
C THR A 32 -16.59 -15.88 7.32
N ILE A 33 -15.52 -15.26 6.82
CA ILE A 33 -14.99 -14.01 7.37
C ILE A 33 -16.01 -12.91 7.12
N LYS A 34 -16.90 -12.69 8.09
CA LYS A 34 -17.79 -11.54 8.11
C LYS A 34 -16.92 -10.27 8.08
N PRO A 35 -17.14 -9.33 7.14
CA PRO A 35 -16.34 -8.12 7.09
C PRO A 35 -16.48 -7.34 8.40
N ILE A 36 -15.33 -7.01 9.00
CA ILE A 36 -15.25 -6.23 10.23
C ILE A 36 -15.83 -4.84 9.94
N GLN A 37 -17.02 -4.57 10.48
CA GLN A 37 -17.65 -3.27 10.42
C GLN A 37 -16.91 -2.33 11.39
N ILE A 38 -15.97 -1.54 10.87
CA ILE A 38 -15.35 -0.46 11.64
C ILE A 38 -16.32 0.71 11.67
N THR A 39 -17.30 0.66 12.58
CA THR A 39 -18.16 1.80 12.90
C THR A 39 -17.34 2.84 13.66
N LEU A 40 -16.78 3.79 12.91
CA LEU A 40 -16.10 4.96 13.47
C LEU A 40 -17.14 6.07 13.69
N ASP A 41 -17.83 6.02 14.82
CA ASP A 41 -18.77 7.08 15.22
C ASP A 41 -18.01 8.36 15.58
N VAL A 42 -18.02 9.33 14.65
CA VAL A 42 -17.65 10.72 14.94
C VAL A 42 -18.77 11.63 14.43
N ASN A 43 -19.47 12.24 15.37
CA ASN A 43 -20.62 13.12 15.12
C ASN A 43 -20.18 14.46 14.50
N LEU A 44 -19.95 14.49 13.19
CA LEU A 44 -19.47 15.65 12.42
C LEU A 44 -20.59 16.24 11.54
N LYS A 45 -21.64 16.74 12.17
CA LYS A 45 -22.79 17.37 11.51
C LYS A 45 -22.51 18.79 10.94
N VAL A 46 -21.24 19.16 10.84
CA VAL A 46 -20.73 20.42 10.25
C VAL A 46 -19.87 20.15 9.00
N ASP A 47 -19.52 18.89 8.72
CA ASP A 47 -18.62 18.54 7.62
C ASP A 47 -19.34 18.14 6.32
N GLN A 48 -20.66 17.90 6.36
CA GLN A 48 -21.40 17.41 5.19
C GLN A 48 -21.49 18.47 4.07
N GLU A 49 -21.74 19.74 4.38
CA GLU A 49 -21.90 20.77 3.34
C GLU A 49 -20.57 21.19 2.71
N LEU A 50 -19.51 21.33 3.50
CA LEU A 50 -18.19 21.72 2.98
C LEU A 50 -17.53 20.61 2.15
N ASN A 51 -17.71 19.34 2.53
CA ASN A 51 -17.25 18.23 1.70
C ASN A 51 -18.13 18.05 0.45
N GLN A 52 -19.43 18.34 0.49
CA GLN A 52 -20.30 18.19 -0.68
C GLN A 52 -20.03 19.25 -1.77
N ALA A 53 -19.60 20.46 -1.40
CA ALA A 53 -19.12 21.46 -2.36
C ALA A 53 -17.74 21.11 -2.99
N LEU A 54 -16.97 20.23 -2.36
CA LEU A 54 -15.60 19.86 -2.77
C LEU A 54 -15.42 18.41 -3.22
N SER A 55 -16.48 17.60 -3.23
CA SER A 55 -16.41 16.16 -3.54
C SER A 55 -17.34 15.81 -4.70
N THR A 56 -16.88 16.09 -5.92
CA THR A 56 -17.38 15.43 -7.13
C THR A 56 -16.86 13.98 -7.22
N ASP A 57 -16.99 13.21 -6.14
CA ASP A 57 -16.77 11.75 -6.15
C ASP A 57 -17.99 11.05 -6.78
N LYS A 58 -18.22 11.36 -8.06
CA LYS A 58 -18.96 10.47 -8.96
C LYS A 58 -18.01 9.33 -9.34
N PRO A 59 -18.31 8.05 -9.02
CA PRO A 59 -17.40 6.93 -9.25
C PRO A 59 -17.17 6.56 -10.73
N ASN A 60 -17.60 7.40 -11.68
CA ASN A 60 -17.46 7.21 -13.13
C ASN A 60 -17.10 8.50 -13.89
N VAL A 61 -16.41 9.44 -13.23
CA VAL A 61 -15.73 10.55 -13.95
C VAL A 61 -14.29 10.14 -14.20
N LYS A 62 -13.91 10.02 -15.48
CA LYS A 62 -12.51 9.80 -15.87
C LYS A 62 -11.70 11.03 -15.45
N ALA A 63 -10.67 10.81 -14.65
CA ALA A 63 -9.85 11.89 -14.12
C ALA A 63 -9.14 12.65 -15.26
N ASP A 64 -9.42 13.95 -15.39
CA ASP A 64 -8.82 14.80 -16.42
C ASP A 64 -7.42 15.32 -15.99
N PRO A 65 -6.35 15.06 -16.78
CA PRO A 65 -5.03 15.65 -16.53
C PRO A 65 -4.98 17.19 -16.64
N ASN A 66 -5.97 17.83 -17.26
CA ASN A 66 -6.07 19.28 -17.42
C ASN A 66 -7.06 19.94 -16.45
N SER A 67 -7.70 19.16 -15.56
CA SER A 67 -8.65 19.67 -14.55
C SER A 67 -8.03 20.79 -13.72
N SER A 68 -8.84 21.77 -13.30
CA SER A 68 -8.41 22.79 -12.33
C SER A 68 -8.16 22.21 -10.94
N ASP A 69 -8.80 21.09 -10.58
CA ASP A 69 -8.57 20.41 -9.30
C ASP A 69 -7.26 19.62 -9.29
N VAL A 70 -6.35 20.02 -8.40
CA VAL A 70 -5.08 19.34 -8.12
C VAL A 70 -5.29 17.85 -7.83
N ARG A 71 -6.34 17.49 -7.08
CA ARG A 71 -6.62 16.09 -6.71
C ARG A 71 -6.96 15.24 -7.92
N GLU A 72 -7.67 15.80 -8.90
CA GLU A 72 -8.05 15.12 -10.13
C GLU A 72 -6.83 14.92 -11.05
N ARG A 73 -6.02 15.96 -11.27
CA ARG A 73 -4.76 15.84 -12.03
C ARG A 73 -3.81 14.80 -11.42
N ARG A 74 -3.73 14.73 -10.09
CA ARG A 74 -2.96 13.69 -9.39
C ARG A 74 -3.59 12.30 -9.54
N ARG A 75 -4.93 12.19 -9.51
CA ARG A 75 -5.69 10.95 -9.72
C ARG A 75 -5.46 10.39 -11.13
N SER A 76 -5.38 11.22 -12.18
CA SER A 76 -5.11 10.77 -13.55
C SER A 76 -3.67 10.29 -13.78
N ARG A 77 -2.69 10.77 -13.00
CA ARG A 77 -1.29 10.31 -13.05
C ARG A 77 -0.99 9.12 -12.12
N ARG A 78 -1.89 8.75 -11.21
CA ARG A 78 -1.58 7.82 -10.12
C ARG A 78 -1.08 6.44 -10.59
N ASP A 79 -1.69 5.86 -11.61
CA ASP A 79 -1.42 4.47 -11.98
C ASP A 79 -0.14 4.35 -12.83
N GLN A 80 0.15 5.32 -13.71
CA GLN A 80 1.46 5.42 -14.38
C GLN A 80 2.61 5.64 -13.37
N ILE A 81 2.42 6.51 -12.36
CA ILE A 81 3.40 6.69 -11.27
C ILE A 81 3.60 5.38 -10.48
N LYS A 82 2.53 4.63 -10.20
CA LYS A 82 2.61 3.32 -9.54
C LYS A 82 3.41 2.32 -10.37
N ALA A 83 3.18 2.26 -11.68
CA ALA A 83 3.93 1.41 -12.59
C ALA A 83 5.43 1.76 -12.60
N TRP A 84 5.79 3.04 -12.72
CA TRP A 84 7.20 3.47 -12.74
C TRP A 84 7.92 3.25 -11.40
N LYS A 85 7.23 3.39 -10.26
CA LYS A 85 7.76 2.99 -8.95
C LYS A 85 8.04 1.50 -8.86
N SER A 86 7.10 0.68 -9.33
CA SER A 86 7.23 -0.78 -9.35
C SER A 86 8.34 -1.25 -10.30
N ALA A 87 8.56 -0.52 -11.40
CA ALA A 87 9.66 -0.72 -12.33
C ALA A 87 10.99 -0.09 -11.86
N GLN A 88 11.04 0.43 -10.62
CA GLN A 88 12.21 1.08 -10.01
C GLN A 88 12.79 2.28 -10.78
N LEU A 89 12.02 2.82 -11.73
CA LEU A 89 12.38 3.98 -12.55
C LEU A 89 12.42 5.28 -11.73
N ILE A 90 11.55 5.37 -10.72
CA ILE A 90 11.42 6.52 -9.81
C ILE A 90 11.23 6.07 -8.35
N GLY A 91 11.57 6.95 -7.42
CA GLY A 91 11.42 6.73 -5.97
C GLY A 91 10.79 7.92 -5.25
N GLU A 92 10.33 7.69 -4.01
CA GLU A 92 9.84 8.74 -3.11
C GLU A 92 10.98 9.28 -2.25
N ASN A 93 11.29 10.57 -2.39
CA ASN A 93 12.31 11.25 -1.61
C ASN A 93 11.80 11.67 -0.21
N ASN A 94 12.71 12.09 0.67
CA ASN A 94 12.38 12.45 2.05
C ASN A 94 11.65 13.80 2.21
N LYS A 95 11.40 14.50 1.09
CA LYS A 95 10.57 15.71 0.97
C LYS A 95 9.20 15.41 0.32
N GLY A 96 8.87 14.13 0.13
CA GLY A 96 7.60 13.70 -0.46
C GLY A 96 7.45 14.03 -1.94
N LEU A 97 8.54 13.96 -2.70
CA LEU A 97 8.60 14.19 -4.13
C LEU A 97 9.15 12.97 -4.86
N LEU A 98 8.86 12.87 -6.15
CA LEU A 98 9.36 11.81 -7.03
C LEU A 98 10.73 12.21 -7.59
N GLU A 99 11.71 11.30 -7.51
CA GLU A 99 13.04 11.45 -8.11
C GLU A 99 13.39 10.24 -8.98
N ALA A 100 14.25 10.44 -9.99
CA ALA A 100 14.72 9.41 -10.90
C ALA A 100 15.66 8.42 -10.18
N ARG A 101 15.51 7.13 -10.49
CA ARG A 101 16.28 6.03 -9.87
C ARG A 101 16.91 5.06 -10.88
N THR A 102 16.98 5.46 -12.16
CA THR A 102 17.76 4.77 -13.20
C THR A 102 19.26 4.82 -12.91
N ALA A 103 20.03 3.95 -13.56
CA ALA A 103 21.48 3.88 -13.40
C ALA A 103 22.22 5.16 -13.86
N ASP A 104 21.65 5.87 -14.83
CA ASP A 104 22.14 7.14 -15.39
C ASP A 104 21.50 8.39 -14.75
N GLY A 105 20.61 8.21 -13.77
CA GLY A 105 19.80 9.28 -13.15
C GLY A 105 18.84 10.00 -14.10
N SER A 106 18.69 9.55 -15.35
CA SER A 106 17.92 10.22 -16.40
C SER A 106 16.58 9.53 -16.66
N LEU A 107 15.56 10.34 -16.96
CA LEU A 107 14.24 9.88 -17.37
C LEU A 107 14.01 10.33 -18.81
N SER A 108 13.29 9.54 -19.61
CA SER A 108 12.82 10.02 -20.91
C SER A 108 11.90 11.23 -20.74
N ASP A 109 11.89 12.14 -21.71
CA ASP A 109 11.15 13.41 -21.63
C ASP A 109 9.67 13.24 -21.28
N SER A 110 9.04 12.16 -21.78
CA SER A 110 7.65 11.81 -21.49
C SER A 110 7.44 11.47 -20.01
N VAL A 111 8.32 10.66 -19.40
CA VAL A 111 8.27 10.32 -17.98
C VAL A 111 8.61 11.54 -17.13
N LYS A 112 9.68 12.27 -17.50
CA LYS A 112 10.11 13.50 -16.82
C LYS A 112 8.98 14.52 -16.73
N LYS A 113 8.27 14.79 -17.83
CA LYS A 113 7.14 15.73 -17.88
C LYS A 113 6.03 15.37 -16.87
N VAL A 114 5.72 14.09 -16.71
CA VAL A 114 4.69 13.61 -15.76
C VAL A 114 5.18 13.67 -14.32
N VAL A 115 6.45 13.31 -14.07
CA VAL A 115 7.11 13.40 -12.77
C VAL A 115 7.16 14.86 -12.29
N ASP A 116 7.56 15.78 -13.16
CA ASP A 116 7.62 17.22 -12.86
C ASP A 116 6.22 17.80 -12.58
N ALA A 117 5.21 17.41 -13.36
CA ALA A 117 3.82 17.83 -13.14
C ALA A 117 3.24 17.30 -11.80
N GLU A 118 3.52 16.06 -11.44
CA GLU A 118 3.15 15.51 -10.12
C GLU A 118 3.89 16.23 -8.99
N ASN A 119 5.17 16.53 -9.18
CA ASN A 119 5.98 17.25 -8.22
C ASN A 119 5.53 18.71 -8.03
N ALA A 120 5.05 19.37 -9.08
CA ALA A 120 4.42 20.69 -8.99
C ALA A 120 3.10 20.63 -8.19
N ASP A 121 2.21 19.70 -8.54
CA ASP A 121 0.93 19.51 -7.84
C ASP A 121 1.10 19.12 -6.36
N ARG A 122 2.13 18.33 -6.02
CA ARG A 122 2.50 18.04 -4.63
C ARG A 122 2.91 19.30 -3.86
N ARG A 123 3.70 20.19 -4.47
CA ARG A 123 4.11 21.47 -3.83
C ARG A 123 2.91 22.36 -3.54
N LEU A 124 1.96 22.47 -4.47
CA LEU A 124 0.72 23.22 -4.25
C LEU A 124 -0.07 22.69 -3.04
N VAL A 125 -0.18 21.35 -2.91
CA VAL A 125 -0.81 20.72 -1.74
C VAL A 125 -0.03 21.02 -0.46
N PHE A 126 1.31 20.93 -0.48
CA PHE A 126 2.13 21.19 0.71
C PHE A 126 2.03 22.65 1.15
N GLN A 127 2.05 23.61 0.22
CA GLN A 127 1.86 25.03 0.49
C GLN A 127 0.47 25.32 1.07
N ALA A 128 -0.59 24.72 0.52
CA ALA A 128 -1.94 24.88 1.03
C ALA A 128 -2.12 24.31 2.45
N ILE A 129 -1.47 23.19 2.77
CA ILE A 129 -1.45 22.62 4.13
C ILE A 129 -0.63 23.51 5.08
N ALA A 130 0.55 23.96 4.64
CA ALA A 130 1.45 24.81 5.42
C ALA A 130 0.77 26.12 5.83
N GLY A 131 0.11 26.81 4.89
CA GLY A 131 -0.66 28.02 5.17
C GLY A 131 -1.85 27.78 6.11
N LYS A 132 -2.59 26.68 5.94
CA LYS A 132 -3.71 26.32 6.85
C LYS A 132 -3.28 25.96 8.26
N GLN A 133 -2.08 25.39 8.43
CA GLN A 133 -1.56 24.96 9.73
C GLN A 133 -0.59 25.96 10.36
N ASN A 134 -0.26 27.05 9.66
CA ASN A 134 0.75 28.05 10.04
C ASN A 134 2.11 27.41 10.43
N ILE A 135 2.60 26.49 9.59
CA ILE A 135 3.90 25.79 9.77
C ILE A 135 4.75 25.87 8.49
N PRO A 136 6.09 25.72 8.58
CA PRO A 136 6.95 25.68 7.40
C PRO A 136 6.57 24.58 6.40
N VAL A 137 6.63 24.89 5.11
CA VAL A 137 6.28 23.95 4.03
C VAL A 137 7.24 22.75 3.98
N GLU A 138 8.49 22.94 4.42
CA GLU A 138 9.50 21.89 4.58
C GLU A 138 9.05 20.84 5.61
N SER A 139 8.41 21.26 6.71
CA SER A 139 7.90 20.34 7.73
C SER A 139 6.74 19.51 7.19
N VAL A 140 5.85 20.12 6.39
CA VAL A 140 4.79 19.40 5.67
C VAL A 140 5.40 18.40 4.68
N ALA A 141 6.35 18.84 3.86
CA ALA A 141 7.03 18.02 2.86
C ALA A 141 7.71 16.79 3.48
N GLN A 142 8.43 16.97 4.59
CA GLN A 142 9.06 15.87 5.34
C GLN A 142 8.04 14.87 5.91
N ARG A 143 6.99 15.37 6.58
CA ARG A 143 5.91 14.51 7.12
C ARG A 143 5.20 13.74 6.01
N MET A 144 4.99 14.36 4.85
CA MET A 144 4.38 13.73 3.69
C MET A 144 5.33 12.73 3.01
N GLY A 145 6.63 13.00 2.95
CA GLY A 145 7.66 12.06 2.49
C GLY A 145 7.68 10.79 3.33
N ALA A 146 7.76 10.92 4.66
CA ALA A 146 7.70 9.77 5.58
C ALA A 146 6.43 8.92 5.36
N ARG A 147 5.25 9.56 5.30
CA ARG A 147 3.97 8.88 5.02
C ARG A 147 3.91 8.20 3.65
N MET A 148 4.53 8.78 2.62
CA MET A 148 4.55 8.19 1.28
C MET A 148 5.59 7.07 1.13
N ALA A 149 6.70 7.13 1.87
CA ALA A 149 7.65 6.01 2.00
C ALA A 149 7.03 4.84 2.77
N GLU A 150 6.32 5.11 3.87
CA GLU A 150 5.58 4.13 4.65
C GLU A 150 4.53 3.40 3.79
N ARG A 151 3.73 4.16 3.02
CA ARG A 151 2.65 3.64 2.14
C ARG A 151 3.08 3.19 0.75
N SER A 152 4.37 3.32 0.38
CA SER A 152 4.84 2.82 -0.91
C SER A 152 4.80 1.30 -0.96
N ALA A 153 4.65 0.75 -2.18
CA ALA A 153 4.67 -0.69 -2.38
C ALA A 153 6.06 -1.26 -2.10
N GLU A 154 6.10 -2.54 -1.77
CA GLU A 154 7.33 -3.33 -1.70
C GLU A 154 8.07 -3.27 -3.05
N GLY A 155 9.40 -3.34 -3.03
CA GLY A 155 10.23 -3.15 -4.24
C GLY A 155 10.37 -1.70 -4.73
N THR A 156 9.63 -0.73 -4.17
CA THR A 156 9.75 0.69 -4.53
C THR A 156 10.96 1.35 -3.86
N TRP A 157 11.66 2.25 -4.57
CA TRP A 157 12.69 3.11 -3.98
C TRP A 157 12.08 4.17 -3.04
N VAL A 158 12.61 4.24 -1.82
CA VAL A 158 12.26 5.24 -0.81
C VAL A 158 13.51 5.83 -0.17
N GLN A 159 13.47 7.10 0.18
CA GLN A 159 14.55 7.79 0.88
C GLN A 159 14.21 7.97 2.36
N ASP A 160 15.15 7.69 3.25
CA ASP A 160 14.99 7.92 4.69
C ASP A 160 15.24 9.38 5.10
N GLY A 161 15.00 9.70 6.37
CA GLY A 161 15.21 11.04 6.92
C GLY A 161 16.65 11.56 6.80
N ALA A 162 17.64 10.68 6.72
CA ALA A 162 19.05 11.02 6.53
C ALA A 162 19.43 11.23 5.05
N GLY A 163 18.52 10.96 4.12
CA GLY A 163 18.75 11.10 2.69
C GLY A 163 19.26 9.82 2.01
N LYS A 164 19.36 8.70 2.73
CA LYS A 164 19.80 7.42 2.17
C LYS A 164 18.65 6.75 1.44
N TRP A 165 18.92 6.32 0.20
CA TRP A 165 17.98 5.56 -0.60
C TRP A 165 18.02 4.07 -0.27
N THR A 166 16.85 3.46 -0.14
CA THR A 166 16.67 2.02 0.02
C THR A 166 15.52 1.54 -0.86
N VAL A 167 15.57 0.28 -1.28
CA VAL A 167 14.40 -0.39 -1.84
C VAL A 167 13.57 -0.90 -0.67
N LYS A 168 12.27 -0.57 -0.64
CA LYS A 168 11.37 -1.01 0.44
C LYS A 168 11.28 -2.54 0.43
N ALA A 169 11.81 -3.17 1.46
CA ALA A 169 11.68 -4.61 1.67
C ALA A 169 10.20 -4.99 1.86
N GLY A 170 9.84 -6.21 1.43
CA GLY A 170 8.55 -6.80 1.79
C GLY A 170 8.52 -7.22 3.25
N LYS A 171 7.30 -7.35 3.80
CA LYS A 171 7.10 -7.70 5.21
C LYS A 171 6.81 -9.18 5.45
#